data_AF-A0A916WLU4-F1
#
_entry.id   AF-A0A916WLU4-F1
#
_cell.length_a   1.000
_cell.length_b   1.000
_cell.length_c   1.000
_cell.angle_alpha   90.00
_cell.angle_beta   90.00
_cell.angle_gamma   90.00
#
_symmetry.space_group_name_H-M   'P 1'
#
loop_
_entity.id
_entity.type
_entity.pdbx_description
1 polymer ?
#
loop_
_entity_poly.entity_id
_entity_poly.type
_entity_poly.pdbx_seq_one_letter_code
_entity_poly.pdbx_strand_id
1 'polypeptide(L)'
;MTSYAAVVNCTGPSSDLKRVSDPLIVQLREHGMLGIDSEDLGLRVDDSYRIIRYDGHPLAVVRYVGPLLKAQFWEATAVPELRSHAVRLVDAMLGPRI
;
A
#
# COMPACT_ATOMS: atom_id res chain seq x y z
N MET A 1 -31.27 -22.08 15.07
CA MET A 1 -30.49 -20.83 15.14
C MET A 1 -29.39 -21.03 16.16
N THR A 2 -28.13 -20.96 15.73
CA THR A 2 -26.98 -21.06 16.62
C THR A 2 -26.72 -19.69 17.23
N SER A 3 -26.51 -19.63 18.55
CA SER A 3 -26.21 -18.40 19.30
C SER A 3 -24.82 -18.49 19.91
N TYR A 4 -24.10 -17.37 19.96
CA TYR A 4 -22.75 -17.26 20.53
C TYR A 4 -22.73 -16.19 21.62
N ALA A 5 -21.86 -16.35 22.62
CA ALA A 5 -21.73 -15.38 23.71
C ALA A 5 -20.97 -14.10 23.28
N ALA A 6 -20.03 -14.24 22.33
CA ALA A 6 -19.29 -13.13 21.75
C ALA A 6 -18.73 -13.53 20.37
N VAL A 7 -18.40 -12.52 19.55
CA VAL A 7 -17.67 -12.66 18.29
C VAL A 7 -16.53 -11.66 18.31
N VAL A 8 -15.31 -12.11 17.99
CA VAL A 8 -14.13 -11.24 17.87
C VAL A 8 -13.68 -11.23 16.42
N ASN A 9 -13.58 -10.04 15.84
CA ASN A 9 -13.05 -9.88 14.48
C ASN A 9 -11.52 -9.84 14.52
N CYS A 10 -10.88 -10.89 13.99
CA CYS A 10 -9.43 -11.04 13.90
C CYS A 10 -8.89 -10.83 12.47
N THR A 11 -9.63 -10.17 11.57
CA THR A 11 -9.20 -9.97 10.16
C THR A 11 -8.09 -8.92 10.00
N GLY A 12 -7.68 -8.26 11.09
CA GLY A 12 -6.64 -7.23 11.06
C GLY A 12 -7.12 -5.90 10.45
N PRO A 13 -6.18 -4.98 10.16
CA PRO A 13 -6.48 -3.69 9.55
C PRO A 13 -7.07 -3.82 8.14
N SER A 14 -8.03 -2.96 7.80
CA SER A 14 -8.57 -2.87 6.45
C SER A 14 -7.50 -2.38 5.47
N SER A 15 -7.37 -3.06 4.33
CA SER A 15 -6.56 -2.57 3.20
C SER A 15 -7.37 -1.71 2.22
N ASP A 16 -8.70 -1.69 2.38
CA ASP A 16 -9.58 -0.80 1.63
C ASP A 16 -9.40 0.64 2.16
N LEU A 17 -8.53 1.37 1.46
CA LEU A 17 -8.22 2.77 1.75
C LEU A 17 -9.37 3.73 1.48
N LYS A 18 -10.45 3.31 0.80
CA LYS A 18 -11.67 4.12 0.65
C LYS A 18 -12.43 4.21 1.97
N ARG A 19 -12.26 3.23 2.87
CA ARG A 19 -12.95 3.15 4.17
C ARG A 19 -12.11 3.62 5.35
N VAL A 20 -10.82 3.89 5.15
CA VAL A 20 -9.93 4.41 6.18
C VAL A 20 -10.28 5.88 6.48
N SER A 21 -10.40 6.20 7.77
CA SER A 21 -10.73 7.54 8.29
C SER A 21 -9.52 8.29 8.86
N ASP A 22 -8.31 7.78 8.65
CA ASP A 22 -7.07 8.50 9.01
C ASP A 22 -6.97 9.81 8.22
N PRO A 23 -6.78 10.98 8.88
CA PRO A 23 -6.79 12.28 8.21
C PRO A 23 -5.80 12.42 7.06
N LEU A 24 -4.60 11.82 7.18
CA LEU A 24 -3.58 11.88 6.13
C LEU A 24 -4.04 11.07 4.91
N ILE A 25 -4.58 9.86 5.13
CA ILE A 25 -5.07 9.01 4.04
C ILE A 25 -6.26 9.67 3.33
N VAL A 26 -7.19 10.26 4.08
CA VAL A 26 -8.33 11.00 3.52
C VAL A 26 -7.83 12.14 2.65
N GLN A 27 -6.91 12.97 3.16
CA GLN A 27 -6.36 14.10 2.40
C GLN A 27 -5.64 13.64 1.13
N LEU A 28 -4.77 12.63 1.21
CA LEU A 28 -4.04 12.12 0.05
C LEU A 28 -4.98 11.52 -1.01
N ARG A 29 -6.06 10.85 -0.58
CA ARG A 29 -7.09 10.33 -1.47
C ARG A 29 -7.86 11.45 -2.17
N GLU A 30 -8.32 12.45 -1.43
CA GLU A 30 -9.09 13.59 -1.96
C GLU A 30 -8.28 14.44 -2.94
N HIS A 31 -6.96 14.57 -2.72
CA HIS A 31 -6.06 15.27 -3.65
C HIS A 31 -5.59 14.41 -4.82
N GLY A 32 -6.08 13.16 -4.96
CA GLY A 32 -5.66 12.28 -6.04
C GLY A 32 -4.18 11.93 -5.98
N MET A 33 -3.63 11.79 -4.78
CA MET A 33 -2.23 11.39 -4.58
C MET A 33 -2.08 9.87 -4.45
N LEU A 34 -3.17 9.14 -4.22
CA LEU A 34 -3.17 7.68 -4.07
C LEU A 34 -3.85 7.00 -5.27
N GLY A 35 -3.14 6.12 -5.96
CA GLY A 35 -3.70 5.19 -6.92
C GLY A 35 -4.03 3.87 -6.25
N ILE A 36 -5.25 3.77 -5.74
CA ILE A 36 -5.82 2.54 -5.20
C ILE A 36 -6.12 1.58 -6.36
N ASP A 37 -5.85 0.28 -6.20
CA ASP A 37 -6.17 -0.72 -7.22
C ASP A 37 -7.69 -0.98 -7.32
N SER A 38 -8.12 -1.68 -8.37
CA SER A 38 -9.55 -1.96 -8.59
C SER A 38 -10.15 -2.89 -7.53
N GLU A 39 -9.31 -3.73 -6.91
CA GLU A 39 -9.75 -4.75 -5.94
C GLU A 39 -9.68 -4.25 -4.49
N ASP A 40 -9.37 -2.97 -4.28
CA ASP A 40 -9.26 -2.34 -2.95
C ASP A 40 -8.28 -3.08 -2.01
N LEU A 41 -7.21 -3.61 -2.60
CA LEU A 41 -6.16 -4.35 -1.90
C LEU A 41 -5.00 -3.45 -1.46
N GLY A 42 -4.86 -2.25 -2.01
CA GLY A 42 -3.86 -1.30 -1.54
C GLY A 42 -3.45 -0.25 -2.55
N LEU A 43 -2.13 -0.04 -2.70
CA LEU A 43 -1.56 1.04 -3.49
C LEU A 43 -0.73 0.50 -4.63
N ARG A 44 -0.81 1.16 -5.78
CA ARG A 44 0.09 0.93 -6.91
C ARG A 44 1.35 1.78 -6.79
N VAL A 45 2.49 1.19 -7.08
CA VAL A 45 3.79 1.84 -7.17
C VAL A 45 4.47 1.51 -8.50
N ASP A 46 5.37 2.37 -8.95
CA ASP A 46 6.25 2.08 -10.09
C ASP A 46 7.49 1.26 -9.68
N ASP A 47 8.40 0.98 -10.63
CA ASP A 47 9.63 0.22 -10.37
C ASP A 47 10.58 0.90 -9.37
N SER A 48 10.39 2.20 -9.15
CA SER A 48 11.08 3.00 -8.13
C SER A 48 10.28 3.11 -6.83
N TYR A 49 9.22 2.32 -6.64
CA TYR A 49 8.35 2.38 -5.47
C TYR A 49 7.68 3.73 -5.25
N ARG A 50 7.63 4.62 -6.26
CA ARG A 50 6.86 5.86 -6.19
C ARG A 50 5.39 5.52 -6.31
N ILE A 51 4.57 6.09 -5.43
CA ILE A 51 3.11 5.88 -5.50
C ILE A 51 2.61 6.39 -6.85
N ILE A 52 1.91 5.54 -7.59
CA ILE A 52 1.19 5.91 -8.80
C ILE A 52 -0.10 6.58 -8.36
N ARG A 53 -0.36 7.80 -8.84
CA ARG A 53 -1.57 8.57 -8.55
C ARG A 53 -2.78 8.00 -9.29
N TYR A 54 -3.97 8.54 -9.01
CA TYR A 54 -5.20 8.14 -9.74
C TYR A 54 -5.11 8.39 -11.25
N ASP A 55 -4.34 9.40 -11.67
CA ASP A 55 -4.14 9.77 -13.08
C ASP A 55 -3.05 8.95 -13.80
N GLY A 56 -2.44 7.98 -13.10
CA GLY A 56 -1.40 7.10 -13.64
C GLY A 56 0.00 7.67 -13.57
N HIS A 57 0.21 8.90 -13.08
CA HIS A 57 1.54 9.47 -12.92
C HIS A 57 2.14 9.18 -11.54
N PRO A 58 3.45 8.88 -11.43
CA PRO A 58 4.10 8.66 -10.15
C PRO A 58 4.27 9.97 -9.35
N LEU A 59 4.11 9.90 -8.02
CA LEU A 59 4.50 10.98 -7.11
C LEU A 59 6.02 11.14 -7.08
N ALA A 60 6.50 12.36 -7.28
CA ALA A 60 7.94 12.64 -7.31
C ALA A 60 8.63 12.43 -5.95
N VAL A 61 7.93 12.74 -4.85
CA VAL A 61 8.53 12.86 -3.50
C VAL A 61 8.09 11.78 -2.52
N VAL A 62 7.12 10.94 -2.88
CA VAL A 62 6.57 9.91 -1.99
C VAL A 62 6.82 8.53 -2.57
N ARG A 63 7.47 7.68 -1.78
CA ARG A 63 7.65 6.26 -2.05
C ARG A 63 6.99 5.44 -0.96
N TYR A 64 6.59 4.22 -1.29
CA TYR A 64 5.84 3.36 -0.38
C TYR A 64 6.39 1.93 -0.35
N VAL A 65 6.64 1.43 0.87
CA VAL A 65 6.87 0.02 1.16
C VAL A 65 6.06 -0.34 2.42
N GLY A 66 5.19 -1.32 2.29
CA GLY A 66 4.34 -1.80 3.38
C GLY A 66 3.23 -2.72 2.87
N PRO A 67 2.33 -3.21 3.74
CA PRO A 67 1.34 -4.25 3.42
C PRO A 67 0.39 -3.94 2.25
N LEU A 68 0.11 -2.66 1.97
CA LEU A 68 -0.66 -2.22 0.80
C LEU A 68 0.01 -2.54 -0.55
N LEU A 69 1.27 -2.99 -0.56
CA LEU A 69 1.94 -3.51 -1.76
C LEU A 69 1.31 -4.81 -2.27
N LYS A 70 0.46 -5.46 -1.46
CA LYS A 70 -0.32 -6.64 -1.89
C LYS A 70 -1.17 -6.39 -3.14
N ALA A 71 -1.54 -5.15 -3.41
CA ALA A 71 -2.23 -4.74 -4.65
C ALA A 71 -1.46 -5.13 -5.92
N GLN A 72 -0.13 -5.18 -5.87
CA GLN A 72 0.72 -5.56 -7.01
C GLN A 72 1.50 -6.86 -6.78
N PHE A 73 1.86 -7.14 -5.52
CA PHE A 73 2.81 -8.19 -5.18
C PHE A 73 2.23 -9.28 -4.28
N TRP A 74 0.91 -9.27 -4.03
CA TRP A 74 0.12 -10.22 -3.23
C TRP A 74 0.69 -10.56 -1.84
N GLU A 75 1.76 -11.34 -1.79
CA GLU A 75 2.45 -11.81 -0.57
C GLU A 75 3.26 -10.70 0.15
N ALA A 76 3.30 -9.48 -0.38
CA ALA A 76 3.97 -8.32 0.23
C ALA A 76 3.23 -7.76 1.47
N THR A 77 2.91 -8.64 2.42
CA THR A 77 2.23 -8.34 3.68
C THR A 77 3.04 -8.73 4.90
N ALA A 78 3.95 -9.70 4.76
CA ALA A 78 4.78 -10.19 5.86
C ALA A 78 6.20 -9.58 5.85
N VAL A 79 6.85 -9.66 7.01
CA VAL A 79 8.16 -9.01 7.25
C VAL A 79 9.26 -9.48 6.29
N PRO A 80 9.41 -10.78 5.97
CA PRO A 80 10.46 -11.24 5.06
C PRO A 80 10.38 -10.62 3.67
N GLU A 81 9.17 -10.55 3.11
CA GLU A 81 8.89 -10.01 1.78
C GLU A 81 9.07 -8.49 1.79
N LEU A 82 8.53 -7.80 2.80
CA LEU A 82 8.67 -6.35 2.96
C LEU A 82 10.12 -5.92 3.12
N ARG A 83 10.97 -6.72 3.79
CA ARG A 83 12.42 -6.45 3.86
C ARG A 83 13.04 -6.44 2.47
N SER A 84 12.67 -7.40 1.63
CA SER A 84 13.19 -7.48 0.25
C SER A 84 12.71 -6.30 -0.60
N HIS A 85 11.47 -5.85 -0.43
CA HIS A 85 10.97 -4.62 -1.07
C HIS A 85 11.70 -3.36 -0.59
N ALA A 86 12.02 -3.26 0.71
CA ALA A 86 12.77 -2.14 1.25
C ALA A 86 14.18 -2.03 0.64
N VAL A 87 14.89 -3.16 0.49
CA VAL A 87 16.20 -3.19 -0.19
C VAL A 87 16.08 -2.72 -1.63
N ARG A 88 15.10 -3.25 -2.39
CA ARG A 88 14.85 -2.84 -3.78
C ARG A 88 14.51 -1.36 -3.90
N LEU A 89 13.73 -0.80 -2.98
CA LEU A 89 13.44 0.64 -2.96
C LEU A 89 14.72 1.45 -2.80
N VAL A 90 15.60 1.07 -1.88
CA VAL A 90 16.87 1.77 -1.64
C VAL A 90 17.78 1.67 -2.87
N ASP A 91 17.92 0.49 -3.47
CA ASP A 91 18.69 0.32 -4.71
C ASP A 91 18.14 1.21 -5.84
N ALA A 92 16.81 1.29 -5.98
CA ALA A 92 16.17 2.16 -6.97
C ALA A 92 16.31 3.66 -6.65
N MET A 93 16.59 4.05 -5.40
CA MET A 93 16.87 5.44 -5.03
C MET A 93 18.33 5.83 -5.30
N LEU A 94 19.27 4.91 -5.08
CA LEU A 94 20.70 5.17 -5.26
C LEU A 94 21.14 5.14 -6.73
N GLY A 95 20.37 4.47 -7.60
CA GLY A 95 20.72 4.29 -9.00
C GLY A 95 21.86 3.27 -9.19
N PRO A 96 22.41 3.15 -10.42
CA PRO A 96 23.50 2.23 -10.70
C PRO A 96 24.72 2.54 -9.83
N ARG A 97 25.23 1.54 -9.11
CA ARG A 97 26.51 1.65 -8.41
C ARG A 97 27.63 1.60 -9.47
N ILE A 98 28.39 2.69 -9.56
CA ILE A 98 29.57 2.85 -10.44
C ILE A 98 30.74 2.03 -9.90
#